data_AF-A0A1G1ZKY9-F1
#
_entry.id   AF-A0A1G1ZKY9-F1
#
_cell.length_a   1.000
_cell.length_b   1.000
_cell.length_c   1.000
_cell.angle_alpha   90.00
_cell.angle_beta   90.00
_cell.angle_gamma   90.00
#
_symmetry.space_group_name_H-M   'P 1'
#
loop_
_entity.id
_entity.type
_entity.pdbx_description
1 polymer ?
#
loop_
_entity_poly.entity_id
_entity_poly.type
_entity_poly.pdbx_seq_one_letter_code
_entity_poly.pdbx_strand_id
1 'polypeptide(L)'
;MLMTVLVLSGTILVATTIAGLLMLYQIRQSVNVSQSAQAIFAADAGLEWELYRHYRDPVYQRPSLTNGADFTTTLIPDGIPSLANVSVKSVGKAGATGQTARAFQLLFSAFPATTPPTP
;
A
#
# COMPACT_ATOMS: atom_id res chain seq x y z
N MET A 1 18.29 -48.81 25.32
CA MET A 1 19.20 -47.70 24.95
C MET A 1 19.22 -47.40 23.45
N LEU A 2 19.26 -48.38 22.54
CA LEU A 2 19.21 -48.09 21.10
C LEU A 2 17.85 -47.52 20.63
N MET A 3 16.74 -48.13 21.07
CA MET A 3 15.39 -47.61 20.77
C MET A 3 15.15 -46.21 21.32
N THR A 4 15.68 -45.91 22.51
CA THR A 4 15.53 -44.58 23.13
C THR A 4 16.33 -43.52 22.35
N VAL A 5 17.53 -43.85 21.87
CA VAL A 5 18.33 -42.95 21.01
C VAL A 5 17.66 -42.77 19.65
N LEU A 6 17.09 -43.82 19.06
CA LEU A 6 16.34 -43.73 17.80
C LEU A 6 15.15 -42.77 17.93
N VAL A 7 14.35 -42.93 18.99
CA VAL A 7 13.21 -42.05 19.27
C VAL A 7 13.66 -40.62 19.54
N LEU A 8 14.73 -40.40 20.34
CA LEU A 8 15.26 -39.06 20.60
C LEU A 8 15.76 -38.38 19.32
N SER A 9 16.48 -39.11 18.47
CA SER A 9 17.00 -38.56 17.22
C SER A 9 15.87 -38.22 16.24
N GLY A 10 14.84 -39.05 16.17
CA GLY A 10 13.64 -38.80 15.36
C GLY A 10 12.87 -37.56 15.83
N THR A 11 12.68 -37.38 17.14
CA THR A 11 11.98 -36.20 17.67
C THR A 11 12.78 -34.92 17.45
N ILE A 12 14.11 -34.95 17.62
CA ILE A 12 14.99 -33.81 17.35
C ILE A 12 14.93 -33.45 15.85
N LEU A 13 14.92 -34.43 14.95
CA LEU A 13 14.82 -34.18 13.51
C LEU A 13 13.47 -33.54 13.13
N VAL A 14 12.35 -34.04 13.67
CA VAL A 14 11.03 -33.44 13.44
C VAL A 14 10.95 -32.02 14.01
N ALA A 15 11.45 -31.79 15.22
CA ALA A 15 11.45 -30.46 15.82
C ALA A 15 12.29 -29.45 15.02
N THR A 16 13.48 -29.85 14.57
CA THR A 16 14.38 -28.97 13.80
C THR A 16 13.85 -28.66 12.41
N THR A 17 13.22 -29.62 11.73
CA THR A 17 12.58 -29.39 10.42
C THR A 17 11.40 -28.41 10.52
N ILE A 18 10.53 -28.56 11.52
CA ILE A 18 9.43 -27.62 11.77
C ILE A 18 9.97 -26.23 12.09
N ALA A 19 10.97 -26.13 12.98
CA ALA A 19 11.58 -24.85 13.34
C ALA A 19 12.23 -24.15 12.13
N GLY A 20 12.94 -24.90 11.29
CA GLY A 20 13.54 -24.37 10.06
C GLY A 20 12.50 -23.82 9.08
N LEU A 21 11.38 -24.53 8.91
CA LEU A 21 10.29 -24.12 8.03
C LEU A 21 9.57 -22.87 8.57
N LEU A 22 9.35 -22.78 9.88
CA LEU A 22 8.78 -21.60 10.52
C LEU A 22 9.68 -20.38 10.39
N MET A 23 11.00 -20.53 10.57
CA MET A 23 11.95 -19.44 10.35
C MET A 23 11.91 -18.91 8.92
N LEU A 24 11.82 -19.80 7.93
CA LEU A 24 11.72 -19.38 6.53
C LEU A 24 10.45 -18.55 6.27
N TYR A 25 9.31 -18.95 6.86
CA TYR A 25 8.07 -18.17 6.75
C TYR A 25 8.17 -16.81 7.43
N GLN A 26 8.78 -16.72 8.60
CA GLN A 26 8.98 -15.44 9.28
C GLN A 26 9.86 -14.48 8.47
N ILE A 27 10.93 -14.97 7.83
CA ILE A 27 11.78 -14.15 6.96
C ILE A 27 10.98 -13.60 5.77
N ARG A 28 10.19 -14.45 5.10
CA ARG A 28 9.33 -14.01 3.98
C ARG A 28 8.31 -12.98 4.44
N GLN A 29 7.70 -13.18 5.61
CA GLN A 29 6.74 -12.23 6.17
C GLN A 29 7.39 -10.89 6.47
N SER A 30 8.61 -10.87 7.02
CA SER A 30 9.37 -9.64 7.28
C SER A 30 9.64 -8.83 6.00
N VAL A 31 10.04 -9.50 4.92
CA VAL A 31 10.24 -8.84 3.61
C VAL A 31 8.92 -8.25 3.08
N ASN A 32 7.81 -8.97 3.23
CA ASN A 32 6.50 -8.48 2.82
C ASN A 32 6.04 -7.25 3.63
N VAL A 33 6.40 -7.16 4.91
CA VAL A 33 6.10 -5.97 5.74
C VAL A 33 6.87 -4.75 5.22
N SER A 34 8.15 -4.90 4.92
CA SER A 34 8.97 -3.81 4.38
C SER A 34 8.42 -3.31 3.02
N GLN A 35 8.09 -4.24 2.12
CA GLN A 35 7.47 -3.90 0.83
C GLN A 35 6.10 -3.25 1.01
N SER A 36 5.29 -3.71 1.98
CA SER A 36 4.01 -3.09 2.29
C SER A 36 4.18 -1.65 2.76
N ALA A 37 5.16 -1.36 3.62
CA ALA A 37 5.44 0.00 4.05
C ALA A 37 5.84 0.89 2.87
N GLN A 38 6.73 0.41 1.99
CA GLN A 38 7.11 1.13 0.76
C GLN A 38 5.90 1.42 -0.13
N ALA A 39 5.00 0.44 -0.33
CA ALA A 39 3.79 0.63 -1.11
C ALA A 39 2.82 1.64 -0.46
N ILE A 40 2.72 1.68 0.88
CA ILE A 40 1.93 2.69 1.60
C ILE A 40 2.49 4.08 1.35
N PHE A 41 3.80 4.29 1.57
CA PHE A 41 4.43 5.59 1.36
C PHE A 41 4.37 6.05 -0.10
N ALA A 42 4.49 5.12 -1.06
CA ALA A 42 4.33 5.44 -2.47
C ALA A 42 2.89 5.85 -2.80
N ALA A 43 1.89 5.19 -2.23
CA ALA A 43 0.48 5.54 -2.41
C ALA A 43 0.18 6.93 -1.84
N ASP A 44 0.69 7.24 -0.65
CA ASP A 44 0.51 8.52 0.02
C ASP A 44 1.19 9.67 -0.76
N ALA A 45 2.46 9.49 -1.16
CA ALA A 45 3.16 10.46 -2.00
C ALA A 45 2.45 10.72 -3.35
N GLY A 46 1.87 9.67 -3.95
CA GLY A 46 1.10 9.82 -5.18
C GLY A 46 -0.21 10.58 -4.99
N LEU A 47 -0.85 10.43 -3.83
CA LEU A 47 -2.07 11.14 -3.48
C LEU A 47 -1.77 12.63 -3.29
N GLU A 48 -0.76 12.97 -2.48
CA GLU A 48 -0.34 14.36 -2.27
C GLU A 48 0.10 15.04 -3.57
N TRP A 49 0.82 14.30 -4.43
CA TRP A 49 1.22 14.81 -5.75
C TRP A 49 0.01 15.14 -6.64
N GLU A 50 -0.97 14.24 -6.74
CA GLU A 50 -2.18 14.53 -7.54
C GLU A 50 -3.01 15.66 -6.94
N LEU A 51 -3.14 15.73 -5.61
CA LEU A 51 -3.84 16.84 -4.97
C LEU A 51 -3.16 18.17 -5.28
N TYR A 52 -1.83 18.23 -5.14
CA TYR A 52 -1.07 19.43 -5.47
C TYR A 52 -1.22 19.80 -6.94
N ARG A 53 -1.11 18.81 -7.83
CA ARG A 53 -1.27 19.01 -9.27
C ARG A 53 -2.68 19.50 -9.61
N HIS A 54 -3.69 18.93 -8.98
CA HIS A 54 -5.08 19.26 -9.25
C HIS A 54 -5.48 20.65 -8.75
N TYR A 55 -5.05 21.04 -7.54
CA TYR A 55 -5.48 22.31 -6.91
C TYR A 55 -4.54 23.48 -7.13
N ARG A 56 -3.25 23.23 -7.42
CA ARG A 56 -2.24 24.30 -7.44
C ARG A 56 -1.49 24.42 -8.77
N ASP A 57 -0.97 23.33 -9.31
CA ASP A 57 -0.21 23.35 -10.57
C ASP A 57 -0.49 22.12 -11.46
N PRO A 58 -1.37 22.24 -12.47
CA PRO A 58 -1.76 21.13 -13.34
C PRO A 58 -0.62 20.48 -14.13
N VAL A 59 0.51 21.19 -14.29
CA VAL A 59 1.66 20.77 -15.11
C VAL A 59 2.79 20.20 -14.24
N TYR A 60 2.61 20.16 -12.91
CA TYR A 60 3.62 19.65 -12.01
C TYR A 60 3.97 18.18 -12.32
N GLN A 61 5.25 17.94 -12.59
CA GLN A 61 5.73 16.64 -13.05
C GLN A 61 5.65 15.59 -11.94
N ARG A 62 5.45 14.33 -12.36
CA ARG A 62 5.35 13.20 -11.45
C ARG A 62 6.72 12.89 -10.80
N PRO A 63 6.82 12.80 -9.46
CA PRO A 63 8.07 12.41 -8.81
C PRO A 63 8.40 10.94 -9.07
N SER A 64 9.69 10.63 -9.28
CA SER A 64 10.18 9.24 -9.35
C SER A 64 10.76 8.80 -8.02
N LEU A 65 10.33 7.64 -7.52
CA LEU A 65 10.89 7.06 -6.30
C LEU A 65 12.09 6.16 -6.66
N THR A 66 13.25 6.39 -6.05
CA THR A 66 14.51 5.67 -6.35
C THR A 66 14.63 4.30 -5.65
N ASN A 67 13.69 3.99 -4.76
CA ASN A 67 13.68 2.78 -3.93
C ASN A 67 12.97 1.59 -4.57
N GLY A 68 12.67 1.64 -5.87
CA GLY A 68 11.94 0.58 -6.59
C GLY A 68 10.45 0.51 -6.26
N ALA A 69 9.92 1.48 -5.52
CA ALA A 69 8.49 1.68 -5.39
C ALA A 69 7.97 2.54 -6.54
N ASP A 70 6.70 2.37 -6.89
CA ASP A 70 6.04 3.16 -7.93
C ASP A 70 4.59 3.44 -7.49
N PHE A 71 3.95 4.44 -8.08
CA PHE A 71 2.56 4.76 -7.79
C PHE A 71 1.78 5.11 -9.05
N THR A 72 0.51 4.74 -9.08
CA THR A 72 -0.39 5.10 -10.17
C THR A 72 -1.61 5.79 -9.59
N THR A 73 -1.97 6.91 -10.19
CA THR A 73 -3.07 7.74 -9.73
C THR A 73 -4.18 7.78 -10.75
N THR A 74 -5.42 7.82 -10.28
CA THR A 74 -6.62 7.92 -11.10
C THR A 74 -7.54 8.97 -10.51
N LEU A 75 -7.92 9.95 -11.32
CA LEU A 75 -8.97 10.90 -11.03
C LEU A 75 -10.29 10.32 -11.55
N ILE A 76 -11.25 10.10 -10.67
CA ILE A 76 -12.61 9.66 -11.05
C ILE A 76 -13.50 10.90 -10.95
N PRO A 77 -13.91 11.50 -12.09
CA PRO A 77 -14.85 12.60 -12.09
C PRO A 77 -16.28 12.07 -11.83
N ASP A 78 -17.00 12.66 -10.87
CA ASP A 78 -18.37 12.26 -10.50
C ASP A 78 -19.44 12.75 -11.50
N GLY A 79 -19.14 12.74 -12.81
CA GLY A 79 -20.11 13.08 -13.86
C GLY A 79 -20.54 14.56 -13.92
N ILE A 80 -19.98 15.44 -13.07
CA ILE A 80 -20.19 16.90 -13.10
C ILE A 80 -18.84 17.58 -13.36
N PRO A 81 -18.72 18.50 -14.35
CA PRO A 81 -17.46 19.15 -14.73
C PRO A 81 -17.11 20.29 -13.75
N SER A 82 -17.12 20.01 -12.45
CA SER A 82 -16.84 20.98 -11.40
C SER A 82 -15.74 20.46 -10.49
N LEU A 83 -14.79 21.33 -10.15
CA LEU A 83 -13.70 21.13 -9.18
C LEU A 83 -14.18 20.73 -7.76
N ALA A 84 -15.50 20.61 -7.55
CA ALA A 84 -16.12 20.40 -6.26
C ALA A 84 -16.20 18.93 -5.84
N ASN A 85 -16.31 18.00 -6.79
CA ASN A 85 -16.44 16.56 -6.50
C ASN A 85 -15.45 15.73 -7.32
N VAL A 86 -14.27 15.52 -6.77
CA VAL A 86 -13.21 14.73 -7.40
C VAL A 86 -12.82 13.62 -6.44
N SER A 87 -12.90 12.38 -6.90
CA SER A 87 -12.27 11.28 -6.17
C SER A 87 -10.86 11.05 -6.71
N VAL A 88 -9.87 11.17 -5.83
CA VAL A 88 -8.47 10.91 -6.13
C VAL A 88 -8.11 9.56 -5.53
N LYS A 89 -7.76 8.60 -6.38
CA LYS A 89 -7.26 7.30 -5.95
C LYS A 89 -5.79 7.18 -6.32
N SER A 90 -4.97 6.79 -5.36
CA SER A 90 -3.55 6.52 -5.55
C SER A 90 -3.25 5.08 -5.15
N VAL A 91 -2.53 4.36 -6.00
CA VAL A 91 -2.12 2.97 -5.78
C VAL A 91 -0.60 2.91 -5.79
N GLY A 92 -0.01 2.70 -4.63
CA GLY A 92 1.43 2.46 -4.48
C GLY A 92 1.75 0.97 -4.62
N LYS A 93 2.89 0.68 -5.25
CA LYS A 93 3.41 -0.65 -5.54
C LYS A 93 4.86 -0.73 -5.09
N ALA A 94 5.27 -1.87 -4.54
CA ALA A 94 6.65 -2.11 -4.13
C ALA A 94 7.07 -3.57 -4.35
N GLY A 95 8.39 -3.77 -4.47
CA GLY A 95 9.03 -5.05 -4.80
C GLY A 95 9.37 -5.19 -6.29
N ALA A 96 10.24 -6.16 -6.63
CA ALA A 96 10.88 -6.32 -7.96
C ALA A 96 9.90 -6.39 -9.16
N THR A 97 8.61 -6.58 -8.92
CA THR A 97 7.54 -6.60 -9.93
C THR A 97 6.21 -6.01 -9.42
N GLY A 98 6.22 -5.22 -8.32
CA GLY A 98 4.99 -4.68 -7.72
C GLY A 98 4.11 -5.72 -7.02
N GLN A 99 4.72 -6.76 -6.43
CA GLN A 99 4.02 -7.86 -5.74
C GLN A 99 3.18 -7.40 -4.55
N THR A 100 3.56 -6.27 -3.94
CA THR A 100 2.79 -5.66 -2.86
C THR A 100 2.19 -4.35 -3.33
N ALA A 101 0.86 -4.24 -3.28
CA ALA A 101 0.12 -3.04 -3.63
C ALA A 101 -0.75 -2.54 -2.47
N ARG A 102 -0.82 -1.22 -2.33
CA ARG A 102 -1.61 -0.50 -1.32
C ARG A 102 -2.27 0.69 -1.98
N ALA A 103 -3.51 0.98 -1.61
CA ALA A 103 -4.29 2.02 -2.27
C ALA A 103 -4.95 2.91 -1.23
N PHE A 104 -4.95 4.20 -1.52
CA PHE A 104 -5.71 5.22 -0.80
C PHE A 104 -6.64 5.93 -1.78
N GLN A 105 -7.80 6.34 -1.27
CA GLN A 105 -8.78 7.08 -2.04
C GLN A 105 -9.33 8.20 -1.17
N LEU A 106 -9.30 9.42 -1.69
CA LEU A 106 -10.05 10.54 -1.15
C LEU A 106 -11.29 10.79 -2.00
N LEU A 107 -12.35 11.18 -1.34
CA LEU A 107 -13.58 11.65 -1.95
C LEU A 107 -13.88 13.02 -1.36
N PHE A 108 -13.84 14.04 -2.20
CA PHE A 108 -14.31 15.36 -1.84
C PHE A 108 -15.75 15.46 -2.29
N SER A 109 -16.68 15.68 -1.36
CA SER A 109 -18.06 16.02 -1.66
C SER A 109 -18.31 17.46 -1.22
N ALA A 110 -18.85 18.29 -2.09
CA ALA A 110 -19.33 19.61 -1.73
C ALA A 110 -20.33 19.52 -0.57
N PHE A 111 -20.09 20.27 0.52
CA PHE A 111 -21.12 20.49 1.53
C PHE A 111 -22.30 21.22 0.88
N PRO A 112 -23.57 20.80 1.11
CA PRO A 112 -24.70 21.59 0.66
C PRO A 112 -24.62 22.95 1.35
N ALA A 113 -24.52 24.02 0.57
CA ALA A 113 -24.62 25.38 1.09
C ALA A 113 -26.00 25.53 1.73
N THR A 114 -26.06 25.49 3.07
CA THR A 114 -27.27 25.89 3.79
C THR A 114 -27.45 27.37 3.56
N THR A 115 -28.24 27.76 2.57
CA THR A 115 -28.74 29.12 2.45
C THR A 115 -29.52 29.43 3.73
N PRO A 116 -29.26 30.57 4.42
CA PRO A 116 -30.09 30.96 5.54
C PRO A 116 -31.53 31.10 5.06
N PRO A 117 -32.54 30.72 5.86
CA PRO A 117 -33.93 31.02 5.51
C PRO A 117 -34.06 32.53 5.35
N THR A 118 -34.52 32.97 4.18
CA THR A 118 -34.88 34.37 3.94
C THR A 118 -36.02 34.76 4.90
N PRO A 119 -35.97 35.96 5.50
CA PRO A 119 -36.98 36.44 6.45
C PRO A 119 -38.35 36.63 5.81
#